data_AF-A0A915Y164-F1
#
_entry.id   AF-A0A915Y164-F1
#
_cell.length_a   1.000
_cell.length_b   1.000
_cell.length_c   1.000
_cell.angle_alpha   90.00
_cell.angle_beta   90.00
_cell.angle_gamma   90.00
#
_symmetry.space_group_name_H-M   'P 1'
#
loop_
_entity.id
_entity.type
_entity.pdbx_description
1 polymer ?
#
loop_
_entity_poly.entity_id
_entity_poly.type
_entity_poly.pdbx_seq_one_letter_code
_entity_poly.pdbx_strand_id
1 'polypeptide(L)'
;MPSRALAISLSVSRFQAACEQGEFLITAEVCPPKGRDASTMLRQAAHLKGRVHAVNVTDGSRAVLRMSSWAAAYLLQQQGFEPICQIACRDRNRIALQADLMGIAALGLRNILALTGDPVKAGDHPQAKPVFDLESVRLLRVIGQLNQGVDSEDRPLADGATHFFAGAAVDPQSASWSGLQQRFERKLAAGAQFFQTQLITDFERLAKFMDQIAAGCGRPILAGIFLLKSAKNALFINRAVPGASIPQHIIDRLAAAPDPLDEGITIAAEQVQQARQLCQGVHLMAVRREDLIPEILNRAGIPPLSASPAPLAKRPHSP
;
A
#
# COMPACT_ATOMS: atom_id res chain seq x y z
N MET A 1 33.94 22.30 11.91
CA MET A 1 33.27 21.67 10.74
C MET A 1 31.80 21.50 11.11
N PRO A 2 30.89 22.41 10.75
CA PRO A 2 29.49 22.23 11.06
C PRO A 2 28.91 21.11 10.19
N SER A 3 28.19 20.20 10.84
CA SER A 3 27.48 19.05 10.27
C SER A 3 26.64 19.47 9.06
N ARG A 4 26.85 18.81 7.91
CA ARG A 4 25.93 18.89 6.76
C ARG A 4 24.64 18.16 7.14
N ALA A 5 23.73 18.87 7.80
CA ALA A 5 22.35 18.42 7.90
C ALA A 5 21.83 18.19 6.47
N LEU A 6 21.34 16.99 6.19
CA LEU A 6 20.53 16.76 5.00
C LEU A 6 19.36 17.73 5.09
N ALA A 7 19.35 18.76 4.24
CA ALA A 7 18.19 19.63 4.09
C ALA A 7 17.06 18.77 3.53
N ILE A 8 16.24 18.21 4.42
CA ILE A 8 15.04 17.48 4.06
C ILE A 8 14.12 18.52 3.42
N SER A 9 13.95 18.44 2.10
CA SER A 9 12.96 19.24 1.39
C SER A 9 11.58 18.99 2.02
N LEU A 10 10.96 20.06 2.51
CA LEU A 10 9.57 20.08 3.02
C LEU A 10 8.53 19.92 1.90
N SER A 11 8.95 19.46 0.71
CA SER A 11 8.08 19.25 -0.43
C SER A 11 7.14 18.06 -0.21
N VAL A 12 5.87 18.28 -0.56
CA VAL A 12 4.83 17.26 -0.67
C VAL A 12 5.30 16.07 -1.51
N SER A 13 4.95 14.85 -1.12
CA SER A 13 5.32 13.64 -1.87
C SER A 13 4.59 13.59 -3.22
N ARG A 14 5.14 12.90 -4.22
CA ARG A 14 4.47 12.80 -5.54
C ARG A 14 3.10 12.12 -5.44
N PHE A 15 3.00 11.11 -4.58
CA PHE A 15 1.74 10.41 -4.35
C PHE A 15 0.71 11.31 -3.67
N GLN A 16 1.11 12.10 -2.67
CA GLN A 16 0.22 13.07 -2.04
C GLN A 16 -0.24 14.14 -3.05
N ALA A 17 0.66 14.68 -3.86
CA ALA A 17 0.30 15.66 -4.89
C ALA A 17 -0.73 15.09 -5.89
N ALA A 18 -0.55 13.85 -6.35
CA ALA A 18 -1.52 13.19 -7.23
C ALA A 18 -2.88 12.98 -6.55
N CYS A 19 -2.90 12.66 -5.24
CA CYS A 19 -4.14 12.58 -4.46
C CYS A 19 -4.86 13.93 -4.42
N GLU A 20 -4.13 15.02 -4.16
CA GLU A 20 -4.67 16.38 -4.04
C GLU A 20 -5.16 16.93 -5.39
N GLN A 21 -4.54 16.53 -6.49
CA GLN A 21 -4.96 16.89 -7.85
C GLN A 21 -6.17 16.10 -8.35
N GLY A 22 -6.62 15.09 -7.60
CA GLY A 22 -7.74 14.24 -8.01
C GLY A 22 -7.43 13.35 -9.20
N GLU A 23 -6.16 12.99 -9.40
CA GLU A 23 -5.77 12.03 -10.44
C GLU A 23 -6.38 10.65 -10.16
N PHE A 24 -6.56 9.84 -11.20
CA PHE A 24 -6.92 8.44 -11.02
C PHE A 24 -5.70 7.66 -10.53
N LEU A 25 -5.65 7.39 -9.23
CA LEU A 25 -4.46 6.86 -8.56
C LEU A 25 -4.20 5.41 -8.95
N ILE A 26 -2.93 5.09 -9.18
CA ILE A 26 -2.49 3.74 -9.52
C ILE A 26 -1.33 3.41 -8.60
N THR A 27 -1.50 2.38 -7.79
CA THR A 27 -0.43 1.84 -6.96
C THR A 27 -0.23 0.36 -7.26
N ALA A 28 0.98 -0.13 -7.08
CA ALA A 28 1.29 -1.55 -7.24
C ALA A 28 2.01 -2.08 -6.00
N GLU A 29 1.68 -3.30 -5.60
CA GLU A 29 2.35 -3.97 -4.49
C GLU A 29 3.73 -4.47 -4.90
N VAL A 30 4.73 -4.21 -4.07
CA VAL A 30 6.08 -4.76 -4.19
C VAL A 30 6.43 -5.45 -2.87
N CYS A 31 6.76 -6.74 -2.96
CA CYS A 31 7.10 -7.53 -1.79
C CYS A 31 8.61 -7.52 -1.52
N PRO A 32 9.07 -7.17 -0.31
CA PRO A 32 10.47 -7.31 0.05
C PRO A 32 10.97 -8.76 -0.06
N PRO A 33 12.28 -8.98 -0.29
CA PRO A 33 12.86 -10.31 -0.33
C PRO A 33 12.83 -11.00 1.05
N LYS A 34 12.88 -12.34 1.06
CA LYS A 34 13.11 -13.12 2.30
C LYS A 34 14.54 -12.96 2.82
N GLY A 35 15.50 -12.77 1.91
CA GLY A 35 16.90 -12.58 2.23
C GLY A 35 17.35 -11.14 2.07
N ARG A 36 18.66 -10.92 2.20
CA ARG A 36 19.30 -9.60 2.07
C ARG A 36 19.40 -9.06 0.64
N ASP A 37 19.31 -9.92 -0.37
CA ASP A 37 19.47 -9.53 -1.78
C ASP A 37 18.17 -8.94 -2.35
N ALA A 38 18.20 -7.65 -2.68
CA ALA A 38 17.08 -6.90 -3.24
C ALA A 38 17.03 -6.94 -4.78
N SER A 39 18.00 -7.55 -5.45
CA SER A 39 18.16 -7.45 -6.92
C SER A 39 16.92 -7.88 -7.69
N THR A 40 16.29 -9.00 -7.30
CA THR A 40 15.07 -9.49 -7.95
C THR A 40 13.89 -8.54 -7.74
N MET A 41 13.72 -8.01 -6.53
CA MET A 41 12.67 -7.03 -6.21
C MET A 41 12.84 -5.77 -7.06
N LEU A 42 14.07 -5.25 -7.18
CA LEU A 42 14.36 -4.06 -7.98
C LEU A 42 14.14 -4.30 -9.48
N ARG A 43 14.54 -5.46 -10.01
CA ARG A 43 14.26 -5.83 -11.41
C ARG A 43 12.76 -5.91 -11.69
N GLN A 44 11.98 -6.55 -10.81
CA GLN A 44 10.52 -6.63 -10.97
C GLN A 44 9.87 -5.25 -10.89
N ALA A 45 10.26 -4.44 -9.90
CA ALA A 45 9.75 -3.08 -9.75
C ALA A 45 10.04 -2.21 -10.98
N ALA A 46 11.17 -2.40 -11.66
CA ALA A 46 11.54 -1.62 -12.85
C ALA A 46 10.47 -1.61 -13.96
N HIS A 47 9.69 -2.69 -14.10
CA HIS A 47 8.57 -2.77 -15.05
C HIS A 47 7.42 -1.79 -14.73
N LEU A 48 7.37 -1.27 -13.50
CA LEU A 48 6.32 -0.36 -13.03
C LEU A 48 6.66 1.12 -13.28
N LYS A 49 7.88 1.44 -13.74
CA LYS A 49 8.29 2.83 -13.99
C LYS A 49 7.37 3.49 -15.01
N GLY A 50 6.87 4.68 -14.67
CA GLY A 50 5.94 5.43 -15.54
C GLY A 50 4.54 4.82 -15.64
N ARG A 51 4.22 3.79 -14.86
CA ARG A 51 2.90 3.12 -14.86
C ARG A 51 2.13 3.30 -13.55
N VAL A 52 2.82 3.59 -12.45
CA VAL A 52 2.23 3.72 -11.11
C VAL A 52 2.66 5.02 -10.44
N HIS A 53 1.74 5.62 -9.68
CA HIS A 53 1.98 6.83 -8.90
C HIS A 53 2.84 6.50 -7.68
N ALA A 54 2.66 5.31 -7.10
CA ALA A 54 3.46 4.82 -6.00
C ALA A 54 3.55 3.28 -5.95
N VAL A 55 4.59 2.78 -5.30
CA VAL A 55 4.78 1.35 -5.00
C VAL A 55 4.50 1.08 -3.52
N ASN A 56 3.55 0.20 -3.23
CA ASN A 56 3.19 -0.19 -1.88
C ASN A 56 4.11 -1.31 -1.41
N VAL A 57 4.96 -1.03 -0.42
CA VAL A 57 5.99 -1.97 0.03
C VAL A 57 5.49 -2.72 1.26
N THR A 58 5.31 -4.03 1.13
CA THR A 58 4.67 -4.83 2.18
C THR A 58 5.52 -5.01 3.43
N ASP A 59 4.86 -5.14 4.58
CA ASP A 59 5.52 -5.36 5.89
C ASP A 59 5.20 -6.74 6.46
N GLY A 60 5.98 -7.73 6.00
CA GLY A 60 5.81 -9.13 6.43
C GLY A 60 4.40 -9.63 6.17
N SER A 61 3.91 -9.50 4.92
CA SER A 61 2.58 -9.97 4.50
C SER A 61 2.33 -11.41 4.97
N ARG A 62 1.17 -11.65 5.61
CA ARG A 62 0.80 -12.90 6.29
C ARG A 62 1.77 -13.32 7.40
N ALA A 63 2.40 -12.37 8.08
CA ALA A 63 3.41 -12.59 9.12
C ALA A 63 4.63 -13.43 8.67
N VAL A 64 4.97 -13.38 7.38
CA VAL A 64 6.14 -14.07 6.83
C VAL A 64 7.38 -13.18 6.97
N LEU A 65 8.48 -13.72 7.51
CA LEU A 65 9.74 -12.97 7.64
C LEU A 65 10.24 -12.47 6.28
N ARG A 66 10.50 -11.16 6.21
CA ARG A 66 11.03 -10.44 5.06
C ARG A 66 11.94 -9.31 5.53
N MET A 67 12.75 -8.77 4.61
CA MET A 67 13.38 -7.46 4.79
C MET A 67 12.33 -6.42 5.20
N SER A 68 12.70 -5.51 6.11
CA SER A 68 11.78 -4.47 6.58
C SER A 68 11.25 -3.63 5.42
N SER A 69 9.97 -3.27 5.50
CA SER A 69 9.28 -2.52 4.45
C SER A 69 9.98 -1.20 4.14
N TRP A 70 10.41 -0.46 5.18
CA TRP A 70 11.07 0.83 5.01
C TRP A 70 12.47 0.73 4.39
N ALA A 71 13.23 -0.34 4.66
CA ALA A 71 14.53 -0.54 4.03
C ALA A 71 14.37 -0.84 2.54
N ALA A 72 13.41 -1.71 2.19
CA ALA A 72 13.07 -1.99 0.80
C ALA A 72 12.52 -0.74 0.09
N ALA A 73 11.70 0.07 0.77
CA ALA A 73 11.20 1.34 0.27
C ALA A 73 12.32 2.33 -0.03
N TYR A 74 13.31 2.46 0.84
CA TYR A 74 14.48 3.31 0.59
C TYR A 74 15.26 2.85 -0.65
N LEU A 75 15.48 1.54 -0.82
CA LEU A 75 16.13 1.01 -2.03
C LEU A 75 15.34 1.33 -3.30
N LEU A 76 14.00 1.24 -3.26
CA LEU A 76 13.13 1.61 -4.37
C LEU A 76 13.15 3.12 -4.65
N GLN A 77 13.18 3.95 -3.61
CA GLN A 77 13.33 5.41 -3.74
C GLN A 77 14.63 5.78 -4.45
N GLN A 78 15.74 5.09 -4.16
CA GLN A 78 17.01 5.28 -4.88
C GLN A 78 16.92 4.92 -6.37
N GLN A 79 15.94 4.09 -6.76
CA GLN A 79 15.65 3.76 -8.16
C GLN A 79 14.63 4.71 -8.81
N GLY A 80 14.20 5.76 -8.10
CA GLY A 80 13.28 6.79 -8.57
C GLY A 80 11.80 6.53 -8.31
N PHE A 81 11.45 5.46 -7.57
CA PHE A 81 10.07 5.17 -7.19
C PHE A 81 9.58 6.07 -6.05
N GLU A 82 8.26 6.21 -5.96
CA GLU A 82 7.57 6.82 -4.82
C GLU A 82 7.02 5.68 -3.94
N PRO A 83 7.65 5.32 -2.83
CA PRO A 83 7.17 4.21 -2.01
C PRO A 83 6.09 4.64 -1.00
N ILE A 84 5.19 3.70 -0.72
CA ILE A 84 4.30 3.68 0.44
C ILE A 84 4.78 2.56 1.35
N CYS A 85 5.24 2.90 2.56
CA CYS A 85 5.72 1.91 3.51
C CYS A 85 4.52 1.35 4.29
N GLN A 86 4.21 0.08 4.13
CA GLN A 86 3.32 -0.58 5.08
C GLN A 86 4.03 -0.69 6.42
N ILE A 87 3.30 -0.46 7.52
CA ILE A 87 3.80 -0.63 8.88
C ILE A 87 2.78 -1.44 9.66
N ALA A 88 3.16 -2.67 10.05
CA ALA A 88 2.30 -3.58 10.79
C ALA A 88 2.59 -3.55 12.30
N CYS A 89 1.55 -3.37 13.12
CA CYS A 89 1.69 -3.36 14.59
C CYS A 89 1.87 -4.77 15.22
N ARG A 90 1.68 -5.84 14.44
CA ARG A 90 1.69 -7.24 14.87
C ARG A 90 2.82 -7.61 15.83
N ASP A 91 4.04 -7.23 15.48
CA ASP A 91 5.27 -7.70 16.12
C ASP A 91 6.14 -6.56 16.70
N ARG A 92 5.59 -5.35 16.81
CA ARG A 92 6.30 -4.15 17.33
C ARG A 92 5.49 -3.43 18.40
N ASN A 93 6.18 -2.91 19.41
CA ASN A 93 5.59 -2.02 20.42
C ASN A 93 5.68 -0.55 19.97
N ARG A 94 5.07 0.38 20.71
CA ARG A 94 5.09 1.81 20.37
C ARG A 94 6.50 2.42 20.24
N ILE A 95 7.49 1.89 20.96
CA ILE A 95 8.88 2.36 20.88
C ILE A 95 9.46 1.97 19.53
N ALA A 96 9.36 0.69 19.17
CA ALA A 96 9.86 0.18 17.89
C ALA A 96 9.13 0.83 16.70
N LEU A 97 7.81 1.03 16.80
CA LEU A 97 7.02 1.70 15.76
C LEU A 97 7.45 3.16 15.56
N GLN A 98 7.65 3.91 16.64
CA GLN A 98 8.13 5.30 16.54
C GLN A 98 9.58 5.37 16.05
N ALA A 99 10.44 4.44 16.47
CA ALA A 99 11.81 4.35 15.97
C ALA A 99 11.84 4.08 14.45
N ASP A 100 11.02 3.16 13.94
CA ASP A 100 10.85 2.92 12.51
C ASP A 100 10.37 4.20 11.80
N LEU A 101 9.37 4.88 12.34
CA LEU A 101 8.85 6.14 11.77
C LEU A 101 9.93 7.23 11.72
N MET A 102 10.72 7.42 12.77
CA MET A 102 11.83 8.38 12.75
C MET A 102 12.87 8.03 11.67
N GLY A 103 13.20 6.75 11.51
CA GLY A 103 14.06 6.28 10.43
C GLY A 103 13.50 6.57 9.04
N ILE A 104 12.20 6.33 8.84
CA ILE A 104 11.48 6.64 7.59
C ILE A 104 11.56 8.14 7.29
N ALA A 105 11.26 9.00 8.27
CA ALA A 105 11.34 10.46 8.11
C ALA A 105 12.76 10.91 7.75
N ALA A 106 13.78 10.40 8.44
CA ALA A 106 15.19 10.75 8.20
C ALA A 106 15.66 10.36 6.79
N LEU A 107 15.11 9.28 6.23
CA LEU A 107 15.40 8.84 4.86
C LEU A 107 14.59 9.61 3.79
N GLY A 108 13.72 10.53 4.19
CA GLY A 108 12.88 11.31 3.30
C GLY A 108 11.68 10.53 2.72
N LEU A 109 11.35 9.37 3.29
CA LEU A 109 10.15 8.62 2.96
C LEU A 109 8.94 9.29 3.63
N ARG A 110 7.85 9.46 2.89
CA ARG A 110 6.68 10.23 3.36
C ARG A 110 5.40 9.43 3.47
N ASN A 111 5.19 8.44 2.61
CA ASN A 111 3.91 7.76 2.54
C ASN A 111 3.91 6.50 3.41
N ILE A 112 2.93 6.38 4.29
CA ILE A 112 2.78 5.27 5.23
C ILE A 112 1.41 4.62 5.04
N LEU A 113 1.33 3.30 5.09
CA LEU A 113 0.08 2.58 5.24
C LEU A 113 0.05 1.90 6.61
N ALA A 114 -0.80 2.40 7.52
CA ALA A 114 -0.90 1.90 8.88
C ALA A 114 -1.76 0.63 8.95
N LEU A 115 -1.17 -0.46 9.45
CA LEU A 115 -1.81 -1.78 9.52
C LEU A 115 -1.75 -2.35 10.94
N THR A 116 -2.82 -3.01 11.36
CA THR A 116 -2.77 -3.85 12.57
C THR A 116 -1.85 -5.05 12.34
N GLY A 117 -1.89 -5.63 11.14
CA GLY A 117 -1.11 -6.81 10.75
C GLY A 117 -1.83 -8.12 11.05
N ASP A 118 -1.48 -9.15 10.28
CA ASP A 118 -2.02 -10.51 10.46
C ASP A 118 -1.58 -11.12 11.79
N PRO A 119 -2.25 -12.14 12.34
CA PRO A 119 -1.72 -12.89 13.48
C PRO A 119 -0.39 -13.57 13.14
N VAL A 120 0.59 -13.56 14.06
CA VAL A 120 1.90 -14.23 13.88
C VAL A 120 1.77 -15.72 13.50
N LYS A 121 0.72 -16.38 13.97
CA LYS A 121 0.41 -17.79 13.68
C LYS A 121 0.11 -18.06 12.20
N ALA A 122 -0.24 -17.05 11.42
CA ALA A 122 -0.47 -17.18 9.98
C ALA A 122 0.84 -17.28 9.16
N GLY A 123 1.97 -16.91 9.78
CA GLY A 123 3.27 -16.80 9.15
C GLY A 123 4.16 -18.03 9.26
N ASP A 124 5.43 -17.85 8.91
CA ASP A 124 6.46 -18.90 8.98
C ASP A 124 7.21 -18.95 10.32
N HIS A 125 6.85 -18.07 11.27
CA HIS A 125 7.39 -18.04 12.62
C HIS A 125 6.25 -18.12 13.67
N PRO A 126 5.44 -19.20 13.69
CA PRO A 126 4.24 -19.27 14.52
C PRO A 126 4.50 -19.26 16.03
N GLN A 127 5.76 -19.50 16.45
CA GLN A 127 6.20 -19.46 17.85
C GLN A 127 6.66 -18.06 18.30
N ALA A 128 6.77 -17.09 17.38
CA ALA A 128 7.12 -15.71 17.72
C ALA A 128 6.04 -15.09 18.63
N LYS A 129 6.46 -14.21 19.55
CA LYS A 129 5.52 -13.52 20.44
C LYS A 129 4.80 -12.40 19.67
N PRO A 130 3.47 -12.40 19.61
CA PRO A 130 2.73 -11.24 19.12
C PRO A 130 2.88 -10.08 20.10
N VAL A 131 2.97 -8.86 19.60
CA VAL A 131 3.11 -7.65 20.43
C VAL A 131 1.79 -6.87 20.45
N PHE A 132 1.31 -6.39 19.29
CA PHE A 132 0.05 -5.65 19.16
C PHE A 132 -0.19 -4.57 20.25
N ASP A 133 0.87 -3.87 20.68
CA ASP A 133 0.75 -2.74 21.64
C ASP A 133 -0.20 -1.66 21.06
N LEU A 134 -0.10 -1.46 19.74
CA LEU A 134 -1.00 -0.63 18.96
C LEU A 134 -1.77 -1.46 17.92
N GLU A 135 -2.79 -0.84 17.35
CA GLU A 135 -3.47 -1.29 16.13
C GLU A 135 -3.54 -0.12 15.13
N SER A 136 -3.95 -0.36 13.89
CA SER A 136 -3.89 0.64 12.80
C SER A 136 -4.46 2.04 13.15
N VAL A 137 -5.58 2.16 13.85
CA VAL A 137 -6.20 3.43 14.28
C VAL A 137 -5.30 4.15 15.29
N ARG A 138 -4.79 3.45 16.29
CA ARG A 138 -3.83 4.05 17.25
C ARG A 138 -2.50 4.41 16.59
N LEU A 139 -2.02 3.62 15.64
CA LEU A 139 -0.82 3.96 14.86
C LEU A 139 -1.03 5.23 14.03
N LEU A 140 -2.21 5.40 13.40
CA LEU A 140 -2.55 6.65 12.70
C LEU A 140 -2.50 7.86 13.64
N ARG A 141 -3.02 7.73 14.87
CA ARG A 141 -2.94 8.81 15.88
C ARG A 141 -1.51 9.17 16.24
N VAL A 142 -0.65 8.17 16.45
CA VAL A 142 0.78 8.39 16.70
C VAL A 142 1.43 9.09 15.51
N ILE A 143 1.14 8.68 14.28
CA ILE A 143 1.64 9.38 13.08
C ILE A 143 1.15 10.83 13.04
N GLY A 144 -0.10 11.08 13.45
CA GLY A 144 -0.66 12.43 13.59
C GLY A 144 0.06 13.28 14.64
N GLN A 145 0.39 12.73 15.80
CA GLN A 145 1.18 13.39 16.85
C GLN A 145 2.59 13.74 16.35
N LEU A 146 3.26 12.80 15.67
CA LEU A 146 4.57 13.04 15.07
C LEU A 146 4.51 14.18 14.04
N ASN A 147 3.44 14.21 13.24
CA ASN A 147 3.19 15.30 12.29
C ASN A 147 2.87 16.65 12.95
N GLN A 148 2.58 16.68 14.25
CA GLN A 148 2.43 17.88 15.06
C GLN A 148 3.73 18.23 15.82
N GLY A 149 4.78 17.40 15.70
CA GLY A 149 6.07 17.63 16.37
C GLY A 149 6.16 17.09 17.78
N VAL A 150 5.32 16.12 18.15
CA VAL A 150 5.39 15.44 19.46
C VAL A 150 5.37 13.92 19.31
N ASP A 151 5.99 13.21 20.26
CA ASP A 151 5.92 11.74 20.33
C ASP A 151 4.60 11.25 20.96
N SER A 152 4.44 9.93 21.09
CA SER A 152 3.23 9.32 21.66
C SER A 152 2.99 9.61 23.15
N GLU A 153 3.97 10.21 23.83
CA GLU A 153 3.91 10.64 25.23
C GLU A 153 3.89 12.18 25.34
N ASP A 154 3.51 12.85 24.25
CA ASP A 154 3.37 14.31 24.10
C ASP A 154 4.67 15.10 24.33
N ARG A 155 5.83 14.46 24.14
CA ARG A 155 7.13 15.13 24.26
C ARG A 155 7.53 15.74 22.92
N PRO A 156 8.06 16.97 22.89
CA PRO A 156 8.53 17.59 21.65
C PRO A 156 9.62 16.77 20.95
N LEU A 157 9.49 16.62 19.63
CA LEU A 157 10.54 16.07 18.78
C LEU A 157 11.69 17.07 18.66
N ALA A 158 12.93 16.58 18.73
CA ALA A 158 14.12 17.42 18.77
C ALA A 158 14.35 18.25 17.50
N ASP A 159 13.88 17.75 16.36
CA ASP A 159 14.03 18.32 15.02
C ASP A 159 12.69 18.76 14.40
N GLY A 160 11.63 18.84 15.21
CA GLY A 160 10.31 19.34 14.81
C GLY A 160 9.40 18.26 14.22
N ALA A 161 8.33 18.72 13.56
CA ALA A 161 7.28 17.86 13.04
C ALA A 161 7.74 16.95 11.89
N THR A 162 7.20 15.73 11.87
CA THR A 162 7.22 14.91 10.66
C THR A 162 6.18 15.40 9.65
N HIS A 163 6.24 14.89 8.42
CA HIS A 163 5.29 15.23 7.36
C HIS A 163 4.84 13.98 6.61
N PHE A 164 4.35 12.99 7.36
CA PHE A 164 3.86 11.74 6.78
C PHE A 164 2.50 11.93 6.13
N PHE A 165 2.35 11.34 4.95
CA PHE A 165 1.07 11.12 4.29
C PHE A 165 0.60 9.69 4.62
N ALA A 166 -0.24 9.58 5.65
CA ALA A 166 -0.64 8.30 6.22
C ALA A 166 -1.97 7.82 5.65
N GLY A 167 -2.04 6.57 5.19
CA GLY A 167 -3.27 5.91 4.76
C GLY A 167 -3.60 4.68 5.60
N ALA A 168 -4.73 4.06 5.28
CA ALA A 168 -5.19 2.89 6.01
C ALA A 168 -5.84 1.83 5.10
N ALA A 169 -5.82 0.57 5.53
CA ALA A 169 -6.56 -0.50 4.84
C ALA A 169 -8.06 -0.49 5.18
N VAL A 170 -8.91 -0.88 4.24
CA VAL A 170 -10.36 -1.09 4.45
C VAL A 170 -10.80 -2.39 3.77
N ASP A 171 -11.85 -3.04 4.28
CA ASP A 171 -12.41 -4.26 3.68
C ASP A 171 -13.92 -4.06 3.41
N PRO A 172 -14.29 -3.57 2.22
CA PRO A 172 -15.68 -3.42 1.78
C PRO A 172 -16.46 -4.73 1.74
N GLN A 173 -15.81 -5.89 1.92
CA GLN A 173 -16.46 -7.20 1.89
C GLN A 173 -16.63 -7.80 3.30
N SER A 174 -16.31 -7.05 4.35
CA SER A 174 -16.55 -7.45 5.75
C SER A 174 -18.00 -7.91 5.95
N ALA A 175 -18.19 -9.08 6.58
CA ALA A 175 -19.52 -9.61 6.90
C ALA A 175 -20.28 -8.70 7.90
N SER A 176 -19.56 -8.00 8.77
CA SER A 176 -20.14 -7.00 9.68
C SER A 176 -20.08 -5.62 9.02
N TRP A 177 -21.24 -5.12 8.56
CA TRP A 177 -21.36 -3.81 7.91
C TRP A 177 -21.21 -2.64 8.90
N SER A 178 -21.88 -2.74 10.05
CA SER A 178 -21.73 -1.76 11.13
C SER A 178 -20.29 -1.71 11.66
N GLY A 179 -19.65 -2.87 11.81
CA GLY A 179 -18.24 -2.95 12.21
C GLY A 179 -17.30 -2.38 11.14
N LEU A 180 -17.59 -2.58 9.85
CA LEU A 180 -16.85 -1.94 8.76
C LEU A 180 -16.97 -0.41 8.85
N GLN A 181 -18.18 0.12 8.91
CA GLN A 181 -18.45 1.55 9.01
C GLN A 181 -17.71 2.16 10.21
N GLN A 182 -17.89 1.60 11.41
CA GLN A 182 -17.25 2.10 12.62
C GLN A 182 -15.72 2.09 12.51
N ARG A 183 -15.11 1.05 11.94
CA ARG A 183 -13.65 0.99 11.75
C ARG A 183 -13.17 2.01 10.73
N PHE A 184 -13.91 2.21 9.64
CA PHE A 184 -13.59 3.19 8.62
C PHE A 184 -13.64 4.62 9.17
N GLU A 185 -14.73 4.99 9.84
CA GLU A 185 -14.90 6.30 10.49
C GLU A 185 -13.83 6.56 11.55
N ARG A 186 -13.48 5.56 12.36
CA ARG A 186 -12.38 5.68 13.34
C ARG A 186 -11.02 5.93 12.69
N LYS A 187 -10.77 5.35 11.51
CA LYS A 187 -9.52 5.58 10.74
C LYS A 187 -9.49 6.97 10.12
N LEU A 188 -10.62 7.44 9.58
CA LEU A 188 -10.78 8.82 9.12
C LEU A 188 -10.50 9.82 10.25
N ALA A 189 -11.17 9.65 11.39
CA ALA A 189 -11.00 10.51 12.56
C ALA A 189 -9.58 10.47 13.15
N ALA A 190 -8.85 9.36 12.96
CA ALA A 190 -7.46 9.23 13.36
C ALA A 190 -6.46 9.88 12.37
N GLY A 191 -6.94 10.44 11.26
CA GLY A 191 -6.11 11.20 10.31
C GLY A 191 -5.72 10.47 9.03
N ALA A 192 -6.33 9.32 8.70
CA ALA A 192 -6.08 8.66 7.42
C ALA A 192 -6.38 9.59 6.23
N GLN A 193 -5.39 9.77 5.36
CA GLN A 193 -5.44 10.65 4.19
C GLN A 193 -5.84 9.91 2.89
N PHE A 194 -5.70 8.59 2.86
CA PHE A 194 -6.14 7.73 1.75
C PHE A 194 -6.44 6.33 2.27
N PHE A 195 -7.15 5.53 1.46
CA PHE A 195 -7.45 4.15 1.78
C PHE A 195 -7.09 3.20 0.63
N GLN A 196 -6.61 2.01 0.99
CA GLN A 196 -6.48 0.89 0.07
C GLN A 196 -7.41 -0.22 0.53
N THR A 197 -8.25 -0.73 -0.37
CA THR A 197 -9.09 -1.86 -0.02
C THR A 197 -8.27 -3.15 0.01
N GLN A 198 -8.74 -4.16 0.74
CA GLN A 198 -8.37 -5.54 0.47
C GLN A 198 -8.77 -5.95 -0.96
N LEU A 199 -8.34 -7.13 -1.41
CA LEU A 199 -8.76 -7.70 -2.69
C LEU A 199 -10.29 -7.63 -2.82
N ILE A 200 -10.77 -6.95 -3.86
CA ILE A 200 -12.18 -6.86 -4.20
C ILE A 200 -12.56 -8.02 -5.11
N THR A 201 -13.53 -8.81 -4.66
CA THR A 201 -14.10 -9.94 -5.40
C THR A 201 -15.57 -9.72 -5.76
N ASP A 202 -16.20 -8.73 -5.14
CA ASP A 202 -17.58 -8.32 -5.31
C ASP A 202 -17.65 -6.79 -5.46
N PHE A 203 -17.85 -6.34 -6.70
CA PHE A 203 -17.91 -4.92 -7.04
C PHE A 203 -19.23 -4.27 -6.65
N GLU A 204 -20.31 -5.03 -6.45
CA GLU A 204 -21.58 -4.49 -5.93
C GLU A 204 -21.42 -4.08 -4.47
N ARG A 205 -20.71 -4.90 -3.67
CA ARG A 205 -20.38 -4.55 -2.28
C ARG A 205 -19.42 -3.37 -2.21
N LEU A 206 -18.47 -3.27 -3.13
CA LEU A 206 -17.63 -2.08 -3.26
C LEU A 206 -18.47 -0.83 -3.56
N ALA A 207 -19.35 -0.89 -4.56
CA ALA A 207 -20.23 0.23 -4.91
C ALA A 207 -21.09 0.66 -3.71
N LYS A 208 -21.73 -0.30 -3.03
CA LYS A 208 -22.51 -0.03 -1.82
C LYS A 208 -21.69 0.59 -0.70
N PHE A 209 -20.44 0.18 -0.50
CA PHE A 209 -19.53 0.81 0.46
C PHE A 209 -19.23 2.26 0.06
N MET A 210 -18.91 2.49 -1.21
CA MET A 210 -18.63 3.83 -1.74
C MET A 210 -19.83 4.77 -1.56
N ASP A 211 -21.04 4.29 -1.81
CA ASP A 211 -22.27 5.08 -1.74
C ASP A 211 -22.79 5.31 -0.32
N GLN A 212 -22.65 4.33 0.58
CA GLN A 212 -23.29 4.37 1.89
C GLN A 212 -22.37 4.73 3.05
N ILE A 213 -21.08 4.40 2.96
CA ILE A 213 -20.12 4.56 4.06
C ILE A 213 -19.04 5.57 3.70
N ALA A 214 -18.46 5.46 2.50
CA ALA A 214 -17.38 6.35 2.09
C ALA A 214 -17.86 7.64 1.40
N ALA A 215 -19.17 7.75 1.15
CA ALA A 215 -19.76 8.94 0.56
C ALA A 215 -19.39 10.20 1.38
N GLY A 216 -18.81 11.18 0.71
CA GLY A 216 -18.42 12.44 1.34
C GLY A 216 -17.21 12.37 2.28
N CYS A 217 -16.49 11.24 2.38
CA CYS A 217 -15.34 11.16 3.28
C CYS A 217 -14.16 12.06 2.86
N GLY A 218 -14.14 12.52 1.61
CA GLY A 218 -13.13 13.45 1.08
C GLY A 218 -11.72 12.87 0.96
N ARG A 219 -11.55 11.55 1.10
CA ARG A 219 -10.26 10.85 0.99
C ARG A 219 -10.30 9.82 -0.14
N PRO A 220 -9.26 9.73 -0.99
CA PRO A 220 -9.25 8.76 -2.07
C PRO A 220 -9.22 7.34 -1.55
N ILE A 221 -10.03 6.48 -2.18
CA ILE A 221 -10.07 5.04 -1.94
C ILE A 221 -9.59 4.33 -3.21
N LEU A 222 -8.61 3.44 -3.05
CA LEU A 222 -8.01 2.65 -4.12
C LEU A 222 -8.50 1.21 -4.01
N ALA A 223 -9.20 0.73 -5.04
CA ALA A 223 -9.70 -0.64 -5.10
C ALA A 223 -8.57 -1.65 -5.31
N GLY A 224 -8.44 -2.61 -4.40
CA GLY A 224 -7.47 -3.70 -4.45
C GLY A 224 -7.86 -4.73 -5.51
N ILE A 225 -7.02 -4.88 -6.53
CA ILE A 225 -7.23 -5.82 -7.64
C ILE A 225 -6.06 -6.79 -7.68
N PHE A 226 -6.37 -8.09 -7.67
CA PHE A 226 -5.37 -9.15 -7.62
C PHE A 226 -5.34 -9.91 -8.94
N LEU A 227 -4.14 -10.09 -9.51
CA LEU A 227 -3.97 -10.91 -10.71
C LEU A 227 -4.16 -12.39 -10.38
N LEU A 228 -5.26 -12.98 -10.86
CA LEU A 228 -5.53 -14.41 -10.77
C LEU A 228 -4.90 -15.13 -11.96
N LYS A 229 -3.85 -15.92 -11.70
CA LYS A 229 -3.02 -16.51 -12.78
C LYS A 229 -3.59 -17.79 -13.39
N SER A 230 -4.56 -18.40 -12.71
CA SER A 230 -5.23 -19.64 -13.10
C SER A 230 -6.32 -19.99 -12.10
N ALA A 231 -7.21 -20.92 -12.45
CA ALA A 231 -8.22 -21.47 -11.53
C ALA A 231 -7.58 -22.06 -10.25
N LYS A 232 -6.45 -22.79 -10.38
CA LYS A 232 -5.70 -23.33 -9.23
C LYS A 232 -5.17 -22.21 -8.32
N ASN A 233 -4.69 -21.12 -8.91
CA ASN A 233 -4.24 -19.95 -8.14
C ASN A 233 -5.40 -19.27 -7.41
N ALA A 234 -6.55 -19.08 -8.07
CA ALA A 234 -7.75 -18.51 -7.46
C ALA A 234 -8.27 -19.37 -6.29
N LEU A 235 -8.38 -20.69 -6.48
CA LEU A 235 -8.76 -21.63 -5.41
C LEU A 235 -7.79 -21.60 -4.23
N PHE A 236 -6.48 -21.49 -4.50
CA PHE A 236 -5.49 -21.33 -3.44
C PHE A 236 -5.70 -20.04 -2.66
N ILE A 237 -5.98 -18.91 -3.33
CA ILE A 237 -6.22 -17.61 -2.69
C ILE A 237 -7.45 -17.68 -1.78
N ASN A 238 -8.58 -18.21 -2.26
CA ASN A 238 -9.79 -18.41 -1.44
C ASN A 238 -9.53 -19.21 -0.17
N ARG A 239 -8.63 -20.20 -0.23
CA ARG A 239 -8.29 -21.03 0.93
C ARG A 239 -7.27 -20.36 1.87
N ALA A 240 -6.29 -19.65 1.31
CA ALA A 240 -5.07 -19.26 2.02
C ALA A 240 -4.99 -17.76 2.38
N VAL A 241 -5.89 -16.93 1.85
CA VAL A 241 -5.97 -15.49 2.12
C VAL A 241 -7.26 -15.23 2.91
N PRO A 242 -7.16 -14.87 4.20
CA PRO A 242 -8.34 -14.56 5.02
C PRO A 242 -9.20 -13.46 4.38
N GLY A 243 -10.51 -13.70 4.30
CA GLY A 243 -11.47 -12.74 3.73
C GLY A 243 -11.59 -12.76 2.21
N ALA A 244 -10.73 -13.48 1.48
CA ALA A 244 -10.88 -13.64 0.04
C ALA A 244 -12.07 -14.55 -0.30
N SER A 245 -12.94 -14.09 -1.21
CA SER A 245 -14.11 -14.84 -1.67
C SER A 245 -14.30 -14.66 -3.17
N ILE A 246 -13.36 -15.20 -3.95
CA ILE A 246 -13.40 -15.19 -5.42
C ILE A 246 -14.61 -16.01 -5.89
N PRO A 247 -15.53 -15.43 -6.68
CA PRO A 247 -16.72 -16.12 -7.16
C PRO A 247 -16.41 -17.32 -8.06
N GLN A 248 -17.27 -18.34 -8.02
CA GLN A 248 -17.10 -19.56 -8.83
C GLN A 248 -17.05 -19.27 -10.33
N HIS A 249 -17.85 -18.33 -10.83
CA HIS A 249 -17.85 -17.98 -12.25
C HIS A 249 -16.49 -17.43 -12.73
N ILE A 250 -15.72 -16.74 -11.88
CA ILE A 250 -14.35 -16.28 -12.21
C ILE A 250 -13.39 -17.47 -12.27
N ILE A 251 -13.54 -18.43 -11.34
CA ILE A 251 -12.74 -19.65 -11.32
C ILE A 251 -13.02 -20.50 -12.57
N ASP A 252 -14.29 -20.62 -12.95
CA ASP A 252 -14.72 -21.38 -14.14
C ASP A 252 -14.22 -20.72 -15.43
N ARG A 253 -14.30 -19.39 -15.55
CA ARG A 253 -13.69 -18.63 -16.66
C ARG A 253 -12.21 -18.95 -16.81
N LEU A 254 -11.44 -18.90 -15.71
CA LEU A 254 -10.01 -19.21 -15.71
C LEU A 254 -9.72 -20.69 -16.03
N ALA A 255 -10.62 -21.61 -15.69
CA ALA A 255 -10.46 -23.04 -15.96
C ALA A 255 -10.76 -23.41 -17.42
N ALA A 256 -11.72 -22.71 -18.03
CA ALA A 256 -12.13 -22.91 -19.42
C ALA A 256 -11.21 -22.20 -20.43
N ALA A 257 -10.44 -21.21 -19.98
CA ALA A 257 -9.55 -20.44 -20.85
C ALA A 257 -8.40 -21.30 -21.42
N PRO A 258 -8.09 -21.16 -22.73
CA PRO A 258 -6.94 -21.84 -23.33
C PRO A 258 -5.59 -21.34 -22.78
N ASP A 259 -5.53 -20.05 -22.44
CA ASP A 259 -4.44 -19.44 -21.67
C ASP A 259 -5.02 -18.81 -20.38
N PRO A 260 -4.99 -19.53 -19.25
CA PRO A 260 -5.51 -19.03 -17.98
C PRO A 260 -4.81 -17.78 -17.45
N LEU A 261 -3.55 -17.54 -17.85
CA LEU A 261 -2.82 -16.35 -17.42
C LEU A 261 -3.31 -15.14 -18.21
N ASP A 262 -3.46 -15.27 -19.52
CA ASP A 262 -3.99 -14.19 -20.37
C ASP A 262 -5.43 -13.82 -19.96
N GLU A 263 -6.29 -14.82 -19.70
CA GLU A 263 -7.63 -14.58 -19.17
C GLU A 263 -7.58 -13.88 -17.81
N GLY A 264 -6.62 -14.23 -16.95
CA GLY A 264 -6.38 -13.55 -15.68
C GLY A 264 -6.03 -12.07 -15.83
N ILE A 265 -5.22 -11.72 -16.83
CA ILE A 265 -4.89 -10.33 -17.19
C ILE A 265 -6.15 -9.60 -17.67
N THR A 266 -6.96 -10.24 -18.52
CA THR A 266 -8.22 -9.70 -19.01
C THR A 266 -9.21 -9.43 -17.88
N ILE A 267 -9.41 -10.39 -16.97
CA ILE A 267 -10.27 -10.22 -15.78
C ILE A 267 -9.77 -9.06 -14.91
N ALA A 268 -8.46 -8.97 -14.65
CA ALA A 268 -7.91 -7.87 -13.88
C ALA A 268 -8.13 -6.50 -14.57
N ALA A 269 -8.04 -6.45 -15.90
CA ALA A 269 -8.30 -5.23 -16.67
C ALA A 269 -9.78 -4.82 -16.63
N GLU A 270 -10.71 -5.77 -16.75
CA GLU A 270 -12.15 -5.55 -16.56
C GLU A 270 -12.43 -4.99 -15.15
N GLN A 271 -11.80 -5.55 -14.13
CA GLN A 271 -11.91 -5.08 -12.74
C GLN A 271 -11.35 -3.65 -12.55
N VAL A 272 -10.25 -3.29 -13.23
CA VAL A 272 -9.74 -1.91 -13.23
C VAL A 272 -10.76 -0.96 -13.85
N GLN A 273 -11.39 -1.35 -14.95
CA GLN A 273 -12.44 -0.54 -15.61
C GLN A 273 -13.66 -0.34 -14.70
N GLN A 274 -14.10 -1.39 -14.00
CA GLN A 274 -15.18 -1.29 -13.01
C GLN A 274 -14.78 -0.38 -11.84
N ALA A 275 -13.58 -0.56 -11.29
CA ALA A 275 -13.06 0.26 -10.19
C ALA A 275 -12.99 1.75 -10.57
N ARG A 276 -12.65 2.06 -11.83
CA ARG A 276 -12.60 3.44 -12.33
C ARG A 276 -13.94 4.17 -12.27
N GLN A 277 -15.05 3.46 -12.29
CA GLN A 277 -16.39 4.05 -12.16
C GLN A 277 -16.79 4.28 -10.69
N LEU A 278 -16.13 3.61 -9.75
CA LEU A 278 -16.54 3.57 -8.34
C LEU A 278 -15.56 4.27 -7.40
N CYS A 279 -14.27 4.29 -7.73
CA CYS A 279 -13.18 4.64 -6.83
C CYS A 279 -12.22 5.66 -7.47
N GLN A 280 -11.42 6.32 -6.63
CA GLN A 280 -10.44 7.32 -7.06
C GLN A 280 -9.14 6.68 -7.57
N GLY A 281 -9.02 5.35 -7.53
CA GLY A 281 -7.85 4.65 -8.01
C GLY A 281 -7.91 3.14 -7.81
N VAL A 282 -6.79 2.49 -8.14
CA VAL A 282 -6.59 1.04 -7.99
C VAL A 282 -5.27 0.72 -7.30
N HIS A 283 -5.28 -0.35 -6.51
CA HIS A 283 -4.10 -0.97 -5.91
C HIS A 283 -3.90 -2.37 -6.50
N LEU A 284 -2.89 -2.52 -7.36
CA LEU A 284 -2.64 -3.73 -8.13
C LEU A 284 -1.70 -4.68 -7.37
N MET A 285 -2.14 -5.91 -7.18
CA MET A 285 -1.39 -6.99 -6.54
C MET A 285 -1.13 -8.11 -7.55
N ALA A 286 0.09 -8.20 -8.06
CA ALA A 286 0.49 -9.20 -9.05
C ALA A 286 1.66 -10.05 -8.54
N VAL A 287 1.55 -10.60 -7.31
CA VAL A 287 2.62 -11.30 -6.57
C VAL A 287 3.59 -12.10 -7.46
N ARG A 288 4.86 -11.69 -7.59
CA ARG A 288 5.91 -12.29 -8.44
C ARG A 288 5.69 -12.22 -9.95
N ARG A 289 4.75 -11.40 -10.40
CA ARG A 289 4.42 -11.11 -11.79
C ARG A 289 4.10 -9.63 -11.97
N GLU A 290 4.85 -8.79 -11.26
CA GLU A 290 4.73 -7.33 -11.33
C GLU A 290 5.00 -6.82 -12.77
N ASP A 291 5.76 -7.60 -13.56
CA ASP A 291 5.96 -7.42 -15.01
C ASP A 291 4.67 -7.35 -15.84
N LEU A 292 3.55 -7.91 -15.35
CA LEU A 292 2.27 -7.93 -16.06
C LEU A 292 1.36 -6.73 -15.76
N ILE A 293 1.66 -5.95 -14.73
CA ILE A 293 0.86 -4.78 -14.37
C ILE A 293 0.72 -3.77 -15.53
N PRO A 294 1.79 -3.44 -16.30
CA PRO A 294 1.65 -2.58 -17.46
C PRO A 294 0.65 -3.10 -18.49
N GLU A 295 0.59 -4.41 -18.72
CA GLU A 295 -0.33 -5.03 -19.68
C GLU A 295 -1.79 -4.98 -19.19
N ILE A 296 -2.02 -5.27 -17.90
CA ILE A 296 -3.36 -5.11 -17.27
C ILE A 296 -3.86 -3.69 -17.49
N LEU A 297 -3.01 -2.70 -17.19
CA LEU A 297 -3.34 -1.28 -17.35
C LEU A 297 -3.58 -0.90 -18.82
N ASN A 298 -2.82 -1.46 -19.78
CA ASN A 298 -3.05 -1.23 -21.20
C ASN A 298 -4.43 -1.74 -21.65
N ARG A 299 -4.78 -2.98 -21.30
CA ARG A 299 -6.10 -3.55 -21.61
C ARG A 299 -7.24 -2.81 -20.93
N ALA A 300 -6.99 -2.25 -19.74
CA ALA A 300 -7.94 -1.40 -19.04
C ALA A 300 -8.09 0.00 -19.66
N GLY A 301 -7.30 0.35 -20.69
CA GLY A 301 -7.32 1.68 -21.31
C GLY A 301 -6.68 2.77 -20.44
N ILE A 302 -5.73 2.39 -19.58
CA ILE A 302 -5.01 3.31 -18.70
C ILE A 302 -3.65 3.66 -19.33
N PRO A 303 -3.46 4.91 -19.78
CA PRO A 303 -2.21 5.33 -20.42
C PRO A 303 -1.06 5.37 -19.40
N PRO A 304 0.20 5.35 -19.85
CA PRO A 304 1.34 5.63 -18.99
C PRO A 304 1.18 7.00 -18.33
N LEU A 305 1.69 7.13 -17.11
CA LEU A 305 1.72 8.42 -16.44
C LEU A 305 2.61 9.37 -17.23
N SER A 306 2.11 10.58 -17.48
CA SER A 306 2.94 11.66 -18.02
C SER A 306 4.17 11.81 -17.12
N ALA A 307 5.35 11.91 -17.74
CA ALA A 307 6.59 12.03 -16.99
C ALA A 307 6.50 13.23 -16.03
N SER A 308 6.37 12.96 -14.74
CA SER A 308 6.50 13.98 -13.71
C SER A 308 7.94 14.51 -13.78
N PRO A 309 8.18 15.82 -13.59
CA PRO A 309 9.53 16.37 -13.72
C PRO A 309 10.49 15.59 -12.83
N ALA A 310 11.67 15.29 -13.35
CA ALA A 310 12.72 14.59 -12.62
C ALA A 310 12.89 15.19 -11.22
N PRO A 311 13.17 14.39 -10.17
CA PRO A 311 13.50 14.95 -8.88
C PRO A 311 14.67 15.93 -9.05
N LEU A 312 14.50 17.15 -8.53
CA LEU A 312 15.47 18.24 -8.61
C LEU A 312 16.89 17.69 -8.44
N ALA A 313 17.70 17.86 -9.47
CA ALA A 313 19.08 17.43 -9.50
C ALA A 313 19.79 17.84 -8.21
N LYS A 314 20.48 16.90 -7.55
CA LYS A 314 21.45 17.23 -6.50
C LYS A 314 22.38 18.28 -7.10
N ARG A 315 22.35 19.52 -6.56
CA ARG A 315 23.28 20.57 -6.98
C ARG A 315 24.70 20.00 -6.89
N PRO A 316 25.56 20.19 -7.92
CA PRO A 316 26.92 19.71 -7.86
C PRO A 316 27.63 20.37 -6.69
N HIS A 317 28.18 19.56 -5.80
CA HIS A 317 29.11 20.05 -4.78
C HIS A 317 30.29 20.70 -5.50
N SER A 318 30.35 22.02 -5.44
CA SER A 318 31.56 22.77 -5.74
C SER A 318 32.40 22.85 -4.45
N PRO A 319 33.73 22.75 -4.53
CA PRO A 319 34.65 22.58 -3.40
C PRO A 319 34.63 23.75 -2.41
#